data_AF-A0A821ANC2-F1
#
_entry.id   AF-A0A821ANC2-F1
#
_cell.length_a   1.000
_cell.length_b   1.000
_cell.length_c   1.000
_cell.angle_alpha   90.00
_cell.angle_beta   90.00
_cell.angle_gamma   90.00
#
_symmetry.space_group_name_H-M   'P 1'
#
loop_
_entity.id
_entity.type
_entity.pdbx_description
1 polymer ?
#
loop_
_entity_poly.entity_id
_entity_poly.type
_entity_poly.pdbx_seq_one_letter_code
_entity_poly.pdbx_strand_id
1 'polypeptide(L)'
;MNYVLRCIIWNTSNVILQETSITGEKMSDIYVKGWLTGMEDDVQKTDVHYRSMDGEGNFNWRFVYNFSYFPAERCISIKKKEYFWSYDATELKIPPVLNLQIWDNDKFSRDDFLGALTLDLNHLCKPTKDSDMCTLDIINEQLSNNVSIFDMKHLKGWWPCVDLQSGDPKLTGKIELELEILTEKEVIERPAGRGREQPNEHPKLELPKRPETSFLWFTSPYRTFKNIIWKKSKWYIIIILLLICFIIFLLLFLWSMPKAILSHLLHTFK
;
A
#
# COMPACT_ATOMS: atom_id res chain seq x y z
N MET A 1 7.63 11.80 -30.31
CA MET A 1 8.65 10.75 -30.07
C MET A 1 8.14 9.85 -28.95
N ASN A 2 8.43 8.56 -28.97
CA ASN A 2 7.99 7.65 -27.92
C ASN A 2 8.91 7.74 -26.70
N TYR A 3 8.30 7.92 -25.54
CA TYR A 3 8.95 7.93 -24.24
C TYR A 3 8.30 6.92 -23.31
N VAL A 4 9.05 6.54 -22.28
CA VAL A 4 8.62 5.67 -21.20
C VAL A 4 8.94 6.33 -19.88
N LEU A 5 7.92 6.53 -19.06
CA LEU A 5 8.09 6.96 -17.67
C LEU A 5 8.12 5.71 -16.78
N ARG A 6 9.22 5.55 -16.06
CA ARG A 6 9.32 4.63 -14.93
C ARG A 6 9.08 5.42 -13.65
N CYS A 7 8.11 4.99 -12.87
CA CYS A 7 7.81 5.55 -11.55
C CYS A 7 7.92 4.42 -10.54
N ILE A 8 8.94 4.46 -9.69
CA ILE A 8 9.12 3.47 -8.63
C ILE A 8 8.55 4.03 -7.34
N ILE A 9 7.57 3.33 -6.78
CA ILE A 9 7.04 3.56 -5.45
C ILE A 9 7.92 2.79 -4.47
N TRP A 10 8.74 3.52 -3.70
CA TRP A 10 9.60 2.91 -2.69
C TRP A 10 8.80 2.70 -1.42
N ASN A 11 8.42 3.81 -0.78
CA ASN A 11 7.82 3.83 0.55
C ASN A 11 6.71 4.88 0.65
N THR A 12 5.89 4.74 1.68
CA THR A 12 5.01 5.81 2.18
C THR A 12 5.34 6.09 3.64
N SER A 13 5.09 7.29 4.10
CA SER A 13 5.36 7.73 5.48
C SER A 13 4.26 8.66 5.97
N ASN A 14 3.96 8.59 7.27
CA ASN A 14 2.97 9.41 7.96
C ASN A 14 1.59 9.41 7.28
N VAL A 15 1.20 8.27 6.69
CA VAL A 15 -0.15 8.10 6.12
C VAL A 15 -1.17 8.03 7.25
N ILE A 16 -2.29 8.74 7.09
CA ILE A 16 -3.40 8.70 8.05
C ILE A 16 -3.93 7.25 8.22
N LEU A 17 -4.18 6.86 9.46
CA LEU A 17 -4.67 5.51 9.81
C LEU A 17 -6.18 5.54 10.05
N GLN A 18 -6.92 4.66 9.38
CA GLN A 18 -8.39 4.63 9.44
C GLN A 18 -8.96 3.43 10.21
N GLU A 19 -8.37 2.23 10.10
CA GLU A 19 -8.85 1.05 10.81
C GLU A 19 -8.45 1.05 12.29
N THR A 20 -9.21 0.33 13.11
CA THR A 20 -8.84 -0.02 14.49
C THR A 20 -8.65 -1.53 14.58
N SER A 21 -7.44 -1.97 14.92
CA SER A 21 -7.09 -3.37 15.16
C SER A 21 -7.97 -4.00 16.25
N ILE A 22 -8.06 -5.33 16.24
CA ILE A 22 -8.67 -6.15 17.31
C ILE A 22 -8.08 -5.79 18.69
N THR A 23 -6.85 -5.27 18.71
CA THR A 23 -6.14 -4.83 19.91
C THR A 23 -6.45 -3.41 20.36
N GLY A 24 -7.28 -2.67 19.63
CA GLY A 24 -7.61 -1.25 19.87
C GLY A 24 -6.61 -0.24 19.29
N GLU A 25 -5.55 -0.70 18.60
CA GLU A 25 -4.56 0.17 17.98
C GLU A 25 -4.99 0.56 16.56
N LYS A 26 -4.76 1.81 16.13
CA LYS A 26 -5.07 2.22 14.75
C LYS A 26 -4.10 1.57 13.75
N MET A 27 -4.61 1.16 12.61
CA MET A 27 -3.83 0.59 11.51
C MET A 27 -4.48 0.88 10.15
N SER A 28 -3.76 0.65 9.05
CA SER A 28 -4.31 0.65 7.69
C SER A 28 -3.59 -0.36 6.80
N ASP A 29 -4.31 -0.93 5.84
CA ASP A 29 -3.83 -1.83 4.80
C ASP A 29 -3.50 -1.02 3.53
N ILE A 30 -2.34 -0.35 3.51
CA ILE A 30 -1.99 0.70 2.55
C ILE A 30 -1.60 0.13 1.18
N TYR A 31 -2.09 0.74 0.10
CA TYR A 31 -1.55 0.57 -1.25
C TYR A 31 -1.62 1.87 -2.07
N VAL A 32 -0.87 1.92 -3.17
CA VAL A 32 -0.80 3.10 -4.05
C VAL A 32 -1.34 2.77 -5.44
N LYS A 33 -2.19 3.65 -5.98
CA LYS A 33 -2.64 3.65 -7.38
C LYS A 33 -1.94 4.77 -8.14
N GLY A 34 -1.69 4.56 -9.43
CA GLY A 34 -1.13 5.59 -10.30
C GLY A 34 -1.63 5.50 -11.74
N TRP A 35 -1.66 6.65 -12.42
CA TRP A 35 -1.93 6.75 -13.86
C TRP A 35 -1.46 8.10 -14.41
N LEU A 36 -1.26 8.17 -15.73
CA LEU A 36 -1.11 9.45 -16.44
C LEU A 36 -2.49 9.96 -16.84
N THR A 37 -2.75 11.27 -16.68
CA THR A 37 -3.98 11.92 -17.15
C THR A 37 -4.19 11.61 -18.63
N GLY A 38 -5.43 11.26 -19.01
CA GLY A 38 -5.83 10.81 -20.33
C GLY A 38 -5.48 9.34 -20.65
N MET A 39 -4.77 8.65 -19.77
CA MET A 39 -4.50 7.21 -19.85
C MET A 39 -5.16 6.46 -18.69
N GLU A 40 -6.40 6.79 -18.36
CA GLU A 40 -7.14 6.20 -17.23
C GLU A 40 -7.42 4.70 -17.42
N ASP A 41 -7.30 4.17 -18.64
CA ASP A 41 -7.40 2.72 -18.91
C ASP A 41 -6.14 1.93 -18.49
N ASP A 42 -4.99 2.60 -18.29
CA ASP A 42 -3.73 1.99 -17.82
C ASP A 42 -3.43 2.39 -16.36
N VAL A 43 -4.45 2.36 -15.49
CA VAL A 43 -4.26 2.52 -14.04
C VAL A 43 -3.47 1.34 -13.49
N GLN A 44 -2.36 1.65 -12.82
CA GLN A 44 -1.48 0.67 -12.18
C GLN A 44 -1.59 0.78 -10.65
N LYS A 45 -1.39 -0.34 -9.95
CA LYS A 45 -1.43 -0.40 -8.48
C LYS A 45 -0.29 -1.22 -7.92
N THR A 46 0.16 -0.86 -6.72
CA THR A 46 1.14 -1.65 -5.97
C THR A 46 0.49 -2.90 -5.38
N ASP A 47 1.29 -3.75 -4.76
CA ASP A 47 0.78 -4.68 -3.76
C ASP A 47 0.36 -3.94 -2.48
N VAL A 48 -0.37 -4.63 -1.61
CA VAL A 48 -0.85 -4.08 -0.34
C VAL A 48 0.21 -4.30 0.75
N HIS A 49 0.52 -3.24 1.51
CA HIS A 49 1.20 -3.32 2.79
C HIS A 49 0.13 -3.46 3.89
N TYR A 50 -0.07 -4.67 4.40
CA TYR A 50 -1.09 -4.88 5.42
C TYR A 50 -0.62 -4.39 6.79
N ARG A 51 -1.55 -3.90 7.61
CA ARG A 51 -1.37 -3.56 9.03
C ARG A 51 -0.20 -2.60 9.30
N SER A 52 -0.15 -1.53 8.52
CA SER A 52 0.70 -0.39 8.86
C SER A 52 0.19 0.24 10.16
N MET A 53 1.05 0.36 11.16
CA MET A 53 0.69 0.83 12.52
C MET A 53 1.10 2.30 12.77
N ASP A 54 1.98 2.82 11.92
CA ASP A 54 2.63 4.12 11.98
C ASP A 54 2.40 4.95 10.70
N GLY A 55 1.66 4.40 9.74
CA GLY A 55 1.43 5.03 8.44
C GLY A 55 2.59 4.80 7.46
N GLU A 56 3.53 3.91 7.78
CA GLU A 56 4.58 3.48 6.86
C GLU A 56 4.10 2.38 5.92
N GLY A 57 4.45 2.51 4.64
CA GLY A 57 4.21 1.50 3.61
C GLY A 57 5.51 1.23 2.87
N ASN A 58 5.72 -0.01 2.45
CA ASN A 58 6.96 -0.45 1.82
C ASN A 58 6.60 -1.32 0.62
N PHE A 59 6.99 -0.92 -0.59
CA PHE A 59 6.46 -1.50 -1.83
C PHE A 59 7.55 -2.04 -2.76
N ASN A 60 8.59 -1.24 -3.02
CA ASN A 60 9.59 -1.50 -4.06
C ASN A 60 8.91 -1.89 -5.38
N TRP A 61 8.05 -1.03 -5.91
CA TRP A 61 7.14 -1.37 -7.01
C TRP A 61 7.25 -0.37 -8.16
N ARG A 62 7.45 -0.87 -9.39
CA ARG A 62 7.60 -0.02 -10.58
C ARG A 62 6.30 0.10 -11.39
N PHE A 63 5.86 1.32 -11.62
CA PHE A 63 4.93 1.63 -12.70
C PHE A 63 5.69 1.98 -13.98
N VAL A 64 5.17 1.53 -15.11
CA VAL A 64 5.78 1.76 -16.44
C VAL A 64 4.70 2.27 -17.40
N TYR A 65 4.83 3.52 -17.83
CA TYR A 65 3.88 4.17 -18.74
C TYR A 65 4.57 4.51 -20.06
N ASN A 66 3.99 4.06 -21.17
CA ASN A 66 4.49 4.35 -22.52
C ASN A 66 3.62 5.45 -23.15
N PHE A 67 4.22 6.52 -23.66
CA PHE A 67 3.47 7.61 -24.30
C PHE A 67 4.29 8.34 -25.36
N SER A 68 3.58 8.99 -26.29
CA SER A 68 4.18 9.91 -27.25
C SER A 68 4.20 11.32 -26.67
N TYR A 69 5.39 11.92 -26.57
CA TYR A 69 5.59 13.30 -26.12
C TYR A 69 6.10 14.18 -27.26
N PHE A 70 5.61 15.42 -27.30
CA PHE A 70 6.00 16.47 -28.23
C PHE A 70 6.75 17.58 -27.47
N PRO A 71 8.09 17.62 -27.50
CA PRO A 71 8.87 18.59 -26.74
C PRO A 71 8.56 20.06 -27.04
N ALA A 72 8.25 20.39 -28.30
CA ALA A 72 7.93 21.76 -28.71
C ALA A 72 6.62 22.28 -28.12
N GLU A 73 5.64 21.39 -27.94
CA GLU A 73 4.30 21.71 -27.42
C GLU A 73 4.15 21.35 -25.93
N ARG A 74 5.15 20.67 -25.35
CA ARG A 74 5.15 20.15 -23.98
C ARG A 74 3.93 19.31 -23.63
N CYS A 75 3.41 18.54 -24.59
CA CYS A 75 2.20 17.75 -24.43
C CYS A 75 2.40 16.29 -24.87
N ILE A 76 1.54 15.42 -24.36
CA ILE A 76 1.43 14.03 -24.81
C ILE A 76 0.27 13.86 -25.79
N SER A 77 0.44 12.96 -26.75
CA SER A 77 -0.61 12.55 -27.69
C SER A 77 -1.36 11.36 -27.13
N ILE A 78 -2.68 11.45 -27.08
CA ILE A 78 -3.55 10.37 -26.63
C ILE A 78 -4.64 10.17 -27.66
N LYS A 79 -4.87 8.90 -28.04
CA LYS A 79 -5.97 8.50 -28.91
C LYS A 79 -7.15 8.12 -28.03
N LYS A 80 -8.16 8.99 -27.95
CA LYS A 80 -9.38 8.71 -27.19
C LYS A 80 -10.52 8.40 -28.16
N LYS A 81 -11.18 7.27 -27.94
CA LYS A 81 -12.47 6.97 -28.58
C LYS A 81 -13.56 7.62 -27.74
N GLU A 82 -14.48 8.37 -28.36
CA GLU A 82 -15.59 9.01 -27.63
C GLU A 82 -16.52 7.98 -27.00
N TYR A 83 -16.71 6.83 -27.65
CA TYR A 83 -17.45 5.70 -27.14
C TYR A 83 -16.70 4.41 -27.44
N PHE A 84 -16.93 3.36 -26.65
CA PHE A 84 -16.30 2.04 -26.88
C PHE A 84 -16.53 1.51 -28.32
N TRP A 85 -17.65 1.91 -28.94
CA TRP A 85 -18.06 1.53 -30.30
C TRP A 85 -17.69 2.55 -31.39
N SER A 86 -17.06 3.68 -31.04
CA SER A 86 -16.68 4.67 -32.06
C SER A 86 -15.55 4.12 -32.93
N TYR A 87 -15.74 4.23 -34.25
CA TYR A 87 -14.73 3.85 -35.22
C TYR A 87 -13.58 4.85 -35.23
N ASP A 88 -13.92 6.14 -35.13
CA ASP A 88 -12.95 7.23 -35.12
C ASP A 88 -12.42 7.46 -33.69
N ALA A 89 -11.09 7.56 -33.58
CA ALA A 89 -10.38 7.92 -32.36
C ALA A 89 -9.84 9.35 -32.52
N THR A 90 -10.25 10.24 -31.62
CA THR A 90 -9.79 11.62 -31.61
C THR A 90 -8.40 11.67 -30.96
N GLU A 91 -7.44 12.29 -31.65
CA GLU A 91 -6.12 12.57 -31.07
C GLU A 91 -6.19 13.85 -30.24
N LEU A 92 -6.08 13.70 -28.93
CA LEU A 92 -6.03 14.80 -27.98
C LEU A 92 -4.59 15.06 -27.54
N LYS A 93 -4.25 16.33 -27.40
CA LYS A 93 -2.97 16.80 -26.88
C LYS A 93 -3.20 17.41 -25.50
N ILE A 94 -2.58 16.82 -24.48
CA ILE A 94 -2.76 17.24 -23.08
C ILE A 94 -1.42 17.29 -22.36
N PRO A 95 -1.29 18.05 -21.26
CA PRO A 95 -0.06 18.03 -20.47
C PRO A 95 0.19 16.63 -19.84
N PRO A 96 1.45 16.19 -19.75
CA PRO A 96 1.83 14.96 -19.07
C PRO A 96 1.72 15.12 -17.55
N VAL A 97 0.59 14.71 -16.98
CA VAL A 97 0.35 14.77 -15.54
C VAL A 97 0.27 13.37 -14.97
N LEU A 98 1.14 13.04 -14.02
CA LEU A 98 1.11 11.79 -13.25
C LEU A 98 0.28 11.98 -11.99
N ASN A 99 -0.74 11.14 -11.82
CA ASN A 99 -1.57 11.10 -10.63
C ASN A 99 -1.21 9.86 -9.82
N LEU A 100 -1.04 10.04 -8.52
CA LEU A 100 -0.81 8.99 -7.54
C LEU A 100 -1.82 9.15 -6.41
N GLN A 101 -2.34 8.05 -5.90
CA GLN A 101 -3.28 8.04 -4.80
C GLN A 101 -2.96 6.95 -3.81
N ILE A 102 -3.04 7.27 -2.52
CA ILE A 102 -2.90 6.34 -1.41
C ILE A 102 -4.31 5.89 -0.98
N TRP A 103 -4.48 4.59 -0.80
CA TRP A 103 -5.74 3.96 -0.46
C TRP A 103 -5.58 2.97 0.70
N ASP A 104 -6.63 2.81 1.50
CA ASP A 104 -6.77 1.74 2.48
C ASP A 104 -7.51 0.56 1.84
N ASN A 105 -6.95 -0.65 1.92
CA ASN A 105 -7.54 -1.84 1.34
C ASN A 105 -8.47 -2.51 2.37
N ASP A 106 -9.75 -2.21 2.25
CA ASP A 106 -10.79 -2.79 3.09
C ASP A 106 -11.19 -4.19 2.61
N LYS A 107 -11.43 -5.11 3.56
CA LYS A 107 -11.83 -6.49 3.22
C LYS A 107 -13.32 -6.67 2.96
N PHE A 108 -14.15 -5.83 3.58
CA PHE A 108 -15.61 -6.00 3.62
C PHE A 108 -16.38 -4.74 3.20
N SER A 109 -15.68 -3.66 2.88
CA SER A 109 -16.20 -2.36 2.45
C SER A 109 -15.46 -1.89 1.19
N ARG A 110 -15.84 -0.72 0.68
CA ARG A 110 -15.09 -0.07 -0.40
C ARG A 110 -13.82 0.51 0.20
N ASP A 111 -12.71 0.34 -0.49
CA ASP A 111 -11.44 0.96 -0.15
C ASP A 111 -11.59 2.46 0.11
N ASP A 112 -10.98 2.94 1.18
CA ASP A 112 -11.02 4.33 1.58
C ASP A 112 -9.85 5.12 0.98
N PHE A 113 -10.16 6.33 0.51
CA PHE A 113 -9.16 7.25 -0.03
C PHE A 113 -8.40 7.92 1.12
N LEU A 114 -7.06 7.85 1.08
CA LEU A 114 -6.20 8.42 2.13
C LEU A 114 -5.51 9.71 1.68
N GLY A 115 -5.15 9.83 0.40
CA GLY A 115 -4.50 11.04 -0.11
C GLY A 115 -4.14 10.94 -1.59
N ALA A 116 -3.86 12.09 -2.20
CA ALA A 116 -3.47 12.20 -3.60
C ALA A 116 -2.22 13.07 -3.77
N LEU A 117 -1.47 12.75 -4.83
CA LEU A 117 -0.35 13.51 -5.32
C LEU A 117 -0.48 13.63 -6.84
N THR A 118 -0.47 14.85 -7.34
CA THR A 118 -0.55 15.15 -8.78
C THR A 118 0.72 15.88 -9.19
N LEU A 119 1.43 15.32 -10.17
CA LEU A 119 2.72 15.80 -10.64
C LEU A 119 2.64 16.15 -12.13
N ASP A 120 2.73 17.43 -12.48
CA ASP A 120 2.97 17.86 -13.86
C ASP A 120 4.43 17.57 -14.22
N LEU A 121 4.67 16.63 -15.14
CA LEU A 121 6.01 16.19 -15.51
C LEU A 121 6.83 17.30 -16.19
N ASN A 122 6.18 18.33 -16.71
CA ASN A 122 6.87 19.52 -17.24
C ASN A 122 7.28 20.51 -16.14
N HIS A 123 6.60 20.46 -15.00
CA HIS A 123 6.68 21.46 -13.93
C HIS A 123 6.63 20.78 -12.55
N LEU A 124 7.64 19.95 -12.29
CA LEU A 124 7.80 19.25 -11.03
C LEU A 124 8.40 20.18 -9.97
N CYS A 125 7.87 20.11 -8.75
CA CYS A 125 8.58 20.55 -7.57
C CYS A 125 9.71 19.57 -7.25
N LYS A 126 10.85 20.10 -6.79
CA LYS A 126 11.96 19.26 -6.36
C LYS A 126 11.57 18.51 -5.08
N PRO A 127 11.76 17.18 -5.03
CA PRO A 127 11.46 16.42 -3.83
C PRO A 127 12.47 16.71 -2.72
N THR A 128 12.10 16.40 -1.49
CA THR A 128 13.05 16.36 -0.37
C THR A 128 13.73 15.01 -0.30
N LYS A 129 14.96 14.97 0.23
CA LYS A 129 15.69 13.71 0.43
C LYS A 129 15.12 12.89 1.58
N ASP A 130 14.65 13.58 2.61
CA ASP A 130 14.13 12.99 3.84
C ASP A 130 12.63 13.23 3.97
N SER A 131 11.93 12.26 4.55
CA SER A 131 10.48 12.35 4.81
C SER A 131 10.17 13.52 5.77
N ASP A 132 10.99 13.74 6.79
CA ASP A 132 10.74 14.76 7.82
C ASP A 132 10.70 16.17 7.28
N MET A 133 11.53 16.46 6.26
CA MET A 133 11.57 17.75 5.58
C MET A 133 10.43 17.93 4.57
N CYS A 134 9.68 16.86 4.27
CA CYS A 134 8.58 16.89 3.32
C CYS A 134 7.34 17.53 3.96
N THR A 135 7.12 18.83 3.69
CA THR A 135 5.97 19.61 4.18
C THR A 135 5.07 20.07 3.03
N LEU A 136 3.91 20.65 3.36
CA LEU A 136 3.01 21.26 2.37
C LEU A 136 3.63 22.44 1.64
N ASP A 137 4.68 23.06 2.19
CA ASP A 137 5.36 24.20 1.57
C ASP A 137 5.96 23.84 0.20
N ILE A 138 6.33 22.56 0.00
CA ILE A 138 6.82 22.02 -1.28
C ILE A 138 5.78 22.21 -2.40
N ILE A 139 4.48 22.12 -2.07
CA ILE A 139 3.40 22.34 -3.04
C ILE A 139 3.34 23.82 -3.42
N ASN A 140 3.54 24.74 -2.46
CA ASN A 140 3.57 26.17 -2.72
C ASN A 140 4.85 26.59 -3.49
N GLU A 141 5.99 25.94 -3.23
CA GLU A 141 7.24 26.13 -3.98
C GLU A 141 7.17 25.64 -5.44
N GLN A 142 6.19 24.79 -5.77
CA GLN A 142 5.87 24.41 -7.15
C GLN A 142 5.43 25.61 -8.02
N LEU A 143 5.26 26.81 -7.48
CA LEU A 143 4.99 28.00 -8.29
C LEU A 143 6.26 28.77 -8.67
N SER A 144 7.39 28.52 -8.01
CA SER A 144 8.60 29.35 -8.14
C SER A 144 9.83 28.63 -8.69
N ASN A 145 10.01 27.32 -8.42
CA ASN A 145 11.24 26.59 -8.76
C ASN A 145 10.97 25.22 -9.41
N ASN A 146 10.31 25.25 -10.57
CA ASN A 146 9.92 24.03 -11.27
C ASN A 146 11.01 23.49 -12.18
N VAL A 147 11.07 22.16 -12.24
CA VAL A 147 11.95 21.42 -13.14
C VAL A 147 11.13 20.47 -14.01
N SER A 148 11.57 20.26 -15.24
CA SER A 148 10.96 19.28 -16.13
C SER A 148 11.67 17.94 -16.00
N ILE A 149 10.93 16.84 -15.88
CA ILE A 149 11.54 15.50 -15.88
C ILE A 149 12.25 15.22 -17.21
N PHE A 150 11.76 15.81 -18.31
CA PHE A 150 12.33 15.63 -19.64
C PHE A 150 13.73 16.24 -19.77
N ASP A 151 14.04 17.25 -18.95
CA ASP A 151 15.36 17.90 -18.90
C ASP A 151 16.27 17.20 -17.89
N MET A 152 15.75 16.84 -16.71
CA MET A 152 16.53 16.20 -15.64
C MET A 152 16.79 14.71 -15.86
N LYS A 153 15.96 14.02 -16.67
CA LYS A 153 15.91 12.57 -16.92
C LYS A 153 15.57 11.68 -15.73
N HIS A 154 16.00 12.05 -14.52
CA HIS A 154 15.81 11.26 -13.31
C HIS A 154 15.57 12.17 -12.09
N LEU A 155 14.69 11.75 -11.19
CA LEU A 155 14.37 12.47 -9.96
C LEU A 155 13.95 11.48 -8.87
N LYS A 156 14.49 11.64 -7.66
CA LYS A 156 14.17 10.77 -6.51
C LYS A 156 14.00 11.59 -5.23
N GLY A 157 12.99 11.23 -4.45
CA GLY A 157 12.81 11.72 -3.09
C GLY A 157 11.36 11.66 -2.63
N TRP A 158 11.00 12.49 -1.67
CA TRP A 158 9.70 12.53 -1.02
C TRP A 158 8.82 13.65 -1.54
N TRP A 159 7.54 13.32 -1.77
CA TRP A 159 6.48 14.26 -2.10
C TRP A 159 5.32 14.17 -1.11
N PRO A 160 4.71 15.31 -0.76
CA PRO A 160 3.55 15.35 0.14
C PRO A 160 2.29 14.91 -0.61
N CYS A 161 1.47 14.07 0.03
CA CYS A 161 0.12 13.74 -0.42
C CYS A 161 -0.90 14.54 0.38
N VAL A 162 -1.93 15.00 -0.33
CA VAL A 162 -2.98 15.82 0.25
C VAL A 162 -4.35 15.20 0.06
N ASP A 163 -5.23 15.44 1.02
CA ASP A 163 -6.66 15.23 0.81
C ASP A 163 -7.27 16.45 0.13
N LEU A 164 -7.77 16.25 -1.09
CA LEU A 164 -8.45 17.28 -1.87
C LEU A 164 -9.97 17.33 -1.61
N GLN A 165 -10.53 16.37 -0.88
CA GLN A 165 -11.97 16.32 -0.60
C GLN A 165 -12.39 17.30 0.50
N SER A 166 -11.48 17.61 1.43
CA SER A 166 -11.76 18.42 2.63
C SER A 166 -11.77 19.95 2.41
N GLY A 167 -11.66 20.45 1.18
CA GLY A 167 -11.66 21.88 0.84
C GLY A 167 -10.35 22.62 1.12
N ASP A 168 -9.74 22.38 2.29
CA ASP A 168 -8.39 22.86 2.63
C ASP A 168 -7.36 21.74 2.41
N PRO A 169 -6.22 22.02 1.73
CA PRO A 169 -5.19 21.01 1.48
C PRO A 169 -4.52 20.61 2.81
N LYS A 170 -4.84 19.42 3.30
CA LYS A 170 -4.22 18.83 4.49
C LYS A 170 -3.25 17.74 4.08
N LEU A 171 -2.07 17.71 4.69
CA LEU A 171 -1.09 16.65 4.51
C LEU A 171 -1.64 15.37 5.12
N THR A 172 -1.92 14.36 4.29
CA THR A 172 -2.48 13.08 4.73
C THR A 172 -1.54 11.90 4.55
N GLY A 173 -0.39 12.13 3.91
CA GLY A 173 0.68 11.14 3.77
C GLY A 173 1.83 11.71 2.97
N LYS A 174 2.89 10.91 2.82
CA LYS A 174 4.06 11.22 2.00
C LYS A 174 4.41 9.98 1.18
N ILE A 175 4.87 10.16 -0.04
CA ILE A 175 5.33 9.05 -0.90
C ILE A 175 6.78 9.30 -1.29
N GLU A 176 7.62 8.30 -1.12
CA GLU A 176 8.96 8.24 -1.69
C GLU A 176 8.89 7.66 -3.09
N LEU A 177 9.28 8.47 -4.06
CA LEU A 177 9.20 8.14 -5.48
C LEU A 177 10.56 8.27 -6.14
N GLU A 178 10.74 7.48 -7.19
CA GLU A 178 11.82 7.64 -8.15
C GLU A 178 11.24 7.65 -9.56
N LEU A 179 11.38 8.78 -10.25
CA LEU A 179 10.92 9.03 -11.60
C LEU A 179 12.11 8.99 -12.56
N GLU A 180 11.99 8.21 -13.63
CA GLU A 180 12.97 8.16 -14.71
C GLU A 180 12.23 8.25 -16.05
N ILE A 181 12.64 9.17 -16.92
CA ILE A 181 12.09 9.30 -18.27
C ILE A 181 13.09 8.80 -19.30
N LEU A 182 12.64 7.88 -20.14
CA LEU A 182 13.47 7.18 -21.10
C LEU A 182 12.90 7.34 -22.50
N THR A 183 13.80 7.41 -23.47
CA THR A 183 13.47 7.28 -24.89
C THR A 183 13.32 5.81 -25.26
N GLU A 184 12.62 5.55 -26.36
CA GLU A 184 12.45 4.20 -26.91
C GLU A 184 13.78 3.44 -27.07
N LYS A 185 14.86 4.12 -27.47
CA LYS A 185 16.20 3.52 -27.59
C LYS A 185 16.76 3.08 -26.23
N GLU A 186 16.68 3.95 -25.21
CA GLU A 186 17.17 3.65 -23.86
C GLU A 186 16.40 2.50 -23.21
N VAL A 187 15.13 2.31 -23.56
CA VAL A 187 14.30 1.20 -23.06
C VAL A 187 14.73 -0.14 -23.66
N ILE A 188 15.10 -0.16 -24.95
CA ILE A 188 15.63 -1.36 -25.61
C ILE A 188 16.96 -1.77 -24.97
N GLU A 189 17.82 -0.80 -24.64
CA GLU A 189 19.12 -1.05 -23.99
C GLU A 189 18.97 -1.49 -22.53
N ARG A 190 18.02 -0.90 -21.79
CA ARG A 190 17.83 -1.14 -20.35
C ARG A 190 16.40 -1.57 -20.06
N PRO A 191 15.93 -2.75 -20.49
CA PRO A 191 14.53 -3.12 -20.36
C PRO A 191 14.15 -3.32 -18.90
N ALA A 192 12.91 -2.96 -18.55
CA ALA A 192 12.37 -3.03 -17.19
C ALA A 192 10.90 -3.46 -17.20
N GLY A 193 10.57 -4.50 -16.43
CA GLY A 193 9.21 -4.98 -16.22
C GLY A 193 8.40 -4.11 -15.25
N ARG A 194 7.09 -4.34 -15.22
CA ARG A 194 6.17 -3.71 -14.25
C ARG A 194 6.33 -4.35 -12.87
N GLY A 195 6.02 -3.60 -11.82
CA GLY A 195 6.13 -4.04 -10.43
C GLY A 195 7.53 -4.53 -10.10
N ARG A 196 7.64 -5.85 -9.88
CA ARG A 196 8.89 -6.58 -9.62
C ARG A 196 9.13 -7.70 -10.64
N GLU A 197 8.41 -7.65 -11.76
CA GLU A 197 8.44 -8.66 -12.82
C GLU A 197 9.72 -8.55 -13.65
N GLN A 198 10.10 -9.66 -14.29
CA GLN A 198 11.22 -9.66 -15.22
C GLN A 198 10.89 -8.85 -16.49
N PRO A 199 11.85 -8.09 -17.05
CA PRO A 199 13.21 -7.88 -16.57
C PRO A 199 13.26 -6.92 -15.36
N ASN A 200 13.72 -7.40 -14.20
CA ASN A 200 13.75 -6.62 -12.97
C ASN A 200 15.17 -6.10 -12.72
N GLU A 201 15.62 -5.26 -13.64
CA GLU A 201 16.92 -4.60 -13.58
C GLU A 201 16.73 -3.07 -13.66
N HIS A 202 17.79 -2.33 -13.34
CA HIS A 202 17.87 -0.87 -13.46
C HIS A 202 16.74 -0.06 -12.75
N PRO A 203 16.67 -0.07 -11.41
CA PRO A 203 17.37 -0.92 -10.44
C PRO A 203 16.65 -2.26 -10.19
N LYS A 204 17.30 -3.18 -9.50
CA LYS A 204 16.66 -4.44 -9.08
C LYS A 204 15.71 -4.16 -7.90
N LEU A 205 14.43 -4.48 -8.07
CA LEU A 205 13.40 -4.28 -7.05
C LEU A 205 13.12 -5.60 -6.31
N GLU A 206 13.73 -5.74 -5.14
CA GLU A 206 13.50 -6.90 -4.27
C GLU A 206 12.21 -6.75 -3.45
N LEU A 207 11.69 -7.87 -2.96
CA LEU A 207 10.56 -7.83 -2.03
C LEU A 207 10.93 -6.98 -0.80
N PRO A 208 10.08 -6.03 -0.40
CA PRO A 208 10.35 -5.18 0.74
C PRO A 208 10.40 -6.01 2.04
N LYS A 209 11.32 -5.66 2.94
CA LYS A 209 11.43 -6.29 4.26
C LYS A 209 10.36 -5.69 5.19
N ARG A 210 9.20 -6.33 5.27
CA ARG A 210 8.08 -5.87 6.12
C ARG A 210 8.11 -6.56 7.50
N PRO A 211 7.66 -5.89 8.57
CA PRO A 211 7.62 -6.47 9.91
C PRO A 211 6.62 -7.64 10.00
N GLU A 212 6.81 -8.58 10.91
CA GLU A 212 5.92 -9.76 11.03
C GLU A 212 4.46 -9.42 11.39
N THR A 213 4.20 -8.21 11.87
CA THR A 213 2.84 -7.72 12.14
C THR A 213 2.09 -7.39 10.85
N SER A 214 2.80 -7.13 9.75
CA SER A 214 2.24 -6.74 8.45
C SER A 214 1.62 -7.89 7.64
N PHE A 215 1.42 -9.06 8.23
CA PHE A 215 0.81 -10.19 7.54
C PHE A 215 -0.70 -10.26 7.81
N LEU A 216 -1.46 -10.68 6.80
CA LEU A 216 -2.85 -11.10 6.95
C LEU A 216 -2.95 -12.21 8.01
N TRP A 217 -3.97 -12.13 8.86
CA TRP A 217 -4.18 -13.17 9.88
C TRP A 217 -4.46 -14.54 9.27
N PHE A 218 -5.12 -14.58 8.11
CA PHE A 218 -5.51 -15.83 7.46
C PHE A 218 -4.35 -16.53 6.75
N THR A 219 -3.36 -15.79 6.25
CA THR A 219 -2.19 -16.39 5.60
C THR A 219 -1.18 -16.93 6.61
N SER A 220 -1.21 -16.44 7.85
CA SER A 220 -0.30 -16.83 8.92
C SER A 220 -0.99 -16.95 10.28
N PRO A 221 -2.00 -17.83 10.42
CA PRO A 221 -2.83 -17.91 11.63
C PRO A 221 -2.02 -18.20 12.88
N TYR A 222 -1.01 -19.08 12.80
CA TYR A 222 -0.11 -19.38 13.91
C TYR A 222 0.75 -18.18 14.34
N ARG A 223 1.33 -17.44 13.38
CA ARG A 223 2.17 -16.26 13.69
C ARG A 223 1.33 -15.12 14.26
N THR A 224 0.14 -14.91 13.71
CA THR A 224 -0.81 -13.91 14.21
C THR A 224 -1.30 -14.27 15.62
N PHE A 225 -1.64 -15.54 15.87
CA PHE A 225 -2.02 -16.02 17.19
C PHE A 225 -0.89 -15.82 18.22
N LYS A 226 0.35 -16.16 17.86
CA LYS A 226 1.52 -15.97 18.74
C LYS A 226 1.81 -14.49 19.05
N ASN A 227 1.75 -13.61 18.05
CA ASN A 227 2.16 -12.22 18.22
C ASN A 227 1.07 -11.32 18.82
N ILE A 228 -0.20 -11.59 18.51
CA ILE A 228 -1.34 -10.76 18.96
C ILE A 228 -2.02 -11.36 20.19
N ILE A 229 -2.49 -12.61 20.09
CA ILE A 229 -3.35 -13.24 21.09
C ILE A 229 -2.53 -13.70 22.30
N TRP A 230 -1.39 -14.37 22.09
CA TRP A 230 -0.57 -14.86 23.20
C TRP A 230 0.09 -13.73 24.00
N LYS A 231 0.45 -12.62 23.35
CA LYS A 231 1.16 -11.51 24.01
C LYS A 231 0.23 -10.71 24.93
N LYS A 232 -1.03 -10.48 24.52
CA LYS A 232 -2.02 -9.69 25.28
C LYS A 232 -2.92 -10.56 26.19
N SER A 233 -3.26 -11.79 25.79
CA SER A 233 -4.29 -12.58 26.47
C SER A 233 -3.79 -13.89 27.12
N LYS A 234 -2.47 -14.09 27.27
CA LYS A 234 -1.90 -15.33 27.86
C LYS A 234 -2.56 -15.74 29.18
N TRP A 235 -2.81 -14.80 30.07
CA TRP A 235 -3.42 -15.09 31.37
C TRP A 235 -4.88 -15.49 31.26
N TYR A 236 -5.67 -14.83 30.41
CA TYR A 236 -7.06 -15.23 30.15
C TYR A 236 -7.14 -16.64 29.54
N ILE A 237 -6.25 -16.97 28.59
CA ILE A 237 -6.21 -18.29 27.97
C ILE A 237 -5.84 -19.37 29.00
N ILE A 238 -4.84 -19.11 29.85
CA ILE A 238 -4.46 -20.02 30.94
C ILE A 238 -5.63 -20.23 31.92
N ILE A 239 -6.32 -19.16 32.31
CA ILE A 239 -7.47 -19.24 33.23
C ILE A 239 -8.60 -20.08 32.62
N ILE A 240 -8.95 -19.84 31.35
CA ILE A 240 -9.97 -20.63 30.65
C ILE A 240 -9.57 -22.10 30.57
N LEU A 241 -8.31 -22.41 30.25
CA LEU A 241 -7.82 -23.77 30.17
C LEU A 241 -7.89 -24.49 31.53
N LEU A 242 -7.50 -23.82 32.61
CA LEU A 242 -7.62 -24.33 33.97
C LEU A 242 -9.08 -24.58 34.37
N LEU A 243 -9.98 -23.68 33.99
CA LEU A 243 -11.41 -23.80 34.27
C LEU A 243 -12.04 -24.98 33.52
N ILE A 244 -11.67 -25.19 32.25
CA ILE A 244 -12.07 -26.38 31.47
C ILE A 244 -11.55 -27.66 32.13
N CYS A 245 -10.26 -27.70 32.51
CA CYS A 245 -9.69 -28.86 33.21
C CYS A 245 -10.42 -29.15 34.53
N PHE A 246 -10.79 -28.12 35.28
CA PHE A 246 -11.54 -28.26 36.52
C PHE A 246 -12.96 -28.81 36.29
N ILE A 247 -13.65 -28.34 35.26
CA ILE A 247 -14.97 -28.87 34.88
C ILE A 247 -14.87 -30.34 34.47
N ILE A 248 -13.88 -30.71 33.64
CA ILE A 248 -13.66 -32.11 33.24
C ILE A 248 -13.37 -32.98 34.47
N PHE A 249 -12.55 -32.50 35.40
CA PHE A 249 -12.30 -33.19 36.67
C PHE A 249 -13.59 -33.42 37.47
N LEU A 250 -14.44 -32.41 37.61
CA LEU A 250 -15.72 -32.53 38.32
C LEU A 250 -16.66 -33.53 37.64
N LEU A 251 -16.74 -33.53 36.31
CA LEU A 251 -17.55 -34.49 35.56
C LEU A 251 -17.07 -35.93 35.76
N LEU A 252 -15.76 -36.16 35.69
CA LEU A 252 -15.16 -37.47 35.94
C LEU A 252 -15.35 -37.93 37.39
N PHE A 253 -15.23 -36.99 38.34
CA PHE A 253 -15.47 -37.24 39.76
C PHE A 253 -16.93 -37.66 40.00
N LEU A 254 -17.90 -36.90 39.50
CA LEU A 254 -19.31 -37.23 39.64
C LEU A 254 -19.68 -38.55 38.94
N TRP A 255 -19.03 -38.87 37.83
CA TRP A 255 -19.25 -40.15 37.13
C TRP A 255 -18.66 -41.36 37.88
N SER A 256 -17.55 -41.17 38.61
CA SER A 256 -16.86 -42.24 39.35
C SER A 256 -17.39 -42.43 40.78
N MET A 257 -17.93 -41.38 41.41
CA MET A 257 -18.46 -41.40 42.78
C MET A 257 -19.52 -42.48 43.05
N PRO A 258 -20.56 -42.69 42.20
CA PRO A 258 -21.57 -43.71 42.44
C PRO A 258 -20.98 -45.13 42.47
N LYS A 259 -19.97 -45.40 41.64
CA LYS A 259 -19.33 -46.72 41.54
C LYS A 259 -18.47 -47.02 42.77
N ALA A 260 -17.78 -46.01 43.31
CA ALA A 260 -16.93 -46.16 44.49
C ALA A 260 -17.74 -46.28 45.80
N ILE A 261 -18.86 -45.56 45.92
CA ILE A 261 -19.73 -45.64 47.09
C ILE A 261 -20.49 -46.97 47.11
N LEU A 262 -20.97 -47.44 45.95
CA LEU A 262 -21.66 -48.73 45.84
C LEU A 262 -20.73 -49.92 46.17
N SER A 263 -19.48 -49.91 45.69
CA SER A 263 -18.52 -50.96 46.03
C SER A 263 -18.16 -50.95 47.52
N HIS A 264 -18.02 -49.76 48.13
CA HIS A 264 -17.72 -49.65 49.55
C HIS A 264 -18.91 -50.10 50.43
N LEU A 265 -20.14 -49.75 50.07
CA LEU A 265 -21.35 -50.21 50.76
C LEU A 265 -21.52 -51.73 50.65
N LEU A 266 -21.35 -52.30 49.45
CA LEU A 266 -21.44 -53.76 49.24
C LEU A 266 -20.37 -54.54 50.02
N HIS A 267 -19.20 -53.96 50.28
CA HIS A 267 -18.15 -54.58 51.08
C HIS A 267 -18.38 -54.47 52.60
N THR A 268 -19.12 -53.45 53.06
CA THR A 268 -19.49 -53.29 54.48
C THR A 268 -20.70 -54.12 54.91
N PHE A 269 -21.49 -54.63 53.97
CA PHE A 269 -22.64 -55.51 54.23
C PHE A 269 -22.33 -57.01 54.07
N LYS A 270 -21.05 -57.40 54.07
CA LYS A 270 -20.59 -58.78 53.93
C LYS A 270 -19.81 -59.24 55.16
#